data_AF-A0A2V7F5M0-F1
#
_entry.id   AF-A0A2V7F5M0-F1
#
_cell.length_a   1.000
_cell.length_b   1.000
_cell.length_c   1.000
_cell.angle_alpha   90.00
_cell.angle_beta   90.00
_cell.angle_gamma   90.00
#
_symmetry.space_group_name_H-M   'P 1'
#
loop_
_entity.id
_entity.type
_entity.pdbx_description
1 polymer ?
#
loop_
_entity_poly.entity_id
_entity_poly.type
_entity_poly.pdbx_seq_one_letter_code
_entity_poly.pdbx_strand_id
1 'polypeptide(L)' 'MKRFAIGTTLLAALVLGGGSPAAQESRFVLVGACYCQAAAELRCAGDLTERECRQRCDHELCDRWFWLERRPCWNWGYGG' A
#
# COMPACT_ATOMS: atom_id res chain seq x y z
N MET A 1 -55.92 -48.54 -19.23
CA MET A 1 -54.48 -48.46 -19.61
C MET A 1 -54.05 -47.00 -19.60
N LYS A 2 -52.87 -46.71 -19.00
CA LYS A 2 -52.07 -45.44 -19.03
C LYS A 2 -52.75 -44.16 -18.49
N ARG A 3 -52.48 -43.68 -17.26
CA ARG A 3 -51.25 -43.02 -16.70
C ARG A 3 -50.96 -41.66 -17.36
N PHE A 4 -51.34 -40.56 -16.70
CA PHE A 4 -50.52 -39.72 -15.77
C PHE A 4 -49.33 -39.03 -16.47
N ALA A 5 -49.31 -37.69 -16.46
CA ALA A 5 -48.44 -36.89 -15.58
C ALA A 5 -48.14 -35.49 -16.17
N ILE A 6 -48.46 -34.49 -15.35
CA ILE A 6 -48.05 -33.09 -15.44
C ILE A 6 -46.52 -33.05 -15.23
N GLY A 7 -45.78 -32.57 -16.23
CA GLY A 7 -44.33 -32.43 -16.16
C GLY A 7 -43.92 -31.08 -15.57
N THR A 8 -43.90 -30.99 -14.24
CA THR A 8 -43.15 -29.98 -13.50
C THR A 8 -41.75 -30.53 -13.28
N THR A 9 -40.72 -29.94 -13.88
CA THR A 9 -39.32 -30.20 -13.48
C THR A 9 -38.61 -28.89 -13.24
N LEU A 10 -38.37 -28.65 -11.95
CA LEU A 10 -37.46 -27.68 -11.39
C LEU A 10 -36.06 -27.87 -11.96
N LEU A 11 -35.35 -26.77 -12.23
CA LEU A 11 -33.90 -26.76 -12.33
C LEU A 11 -33.32 -25.61 -11.49
N ALA A 12 -32.71 -26.05 -10.38
CA ALA A 12 -31.51 -25.53 -9.71
C ALA A 12 -31.45 -24.04 -9.37
N ALA A 13 -31.63 -23.62 -8.11
CA ALA A 13 -30.68 -23.83 -7.01
C ALA A 13 -29.23 -23.45 -7.37
N LEU A 14 -28.95 -22.14 -7.35
CA LEU A 14 -27.60 -21.58 -7.16
C LEU A 14 -27.59 -20.86 -5.81
N VAL A 15 -27.37 -21.65 -4.77
CA VAL A 15 -26.91 -21.19 -3.45
C VAL A 15 -25.38 -21.24 -3.47
N LEU A 16 -24.74 -20.35 -2.70
CA LEU A 16 -23.35 -20.39 -2.21
C LEU A 16 -22.31 -19.67 -3.07
N GLY A 17 -22.34 -18.34 -2.98
CA GLY A 17 -21.17 -17.49 -3.18
C GLY A 17 -20.99 -16.58 -1.97
N GLY A 18 -20.73 -17.17 -0.80
CA GLY A 18 -20.33 -16.44 0.40
C GLY A 18 -18.98 -15.77 0.14
N GLY A 19 -19.01 -14.54 -0.39
CA GLY A 19 -17.87 -13.67 -0.39
C GLY A 19 -17.59 -13.27 1.04
N SER A 20 -16.56 -13.87 1.64
CA SER A 20 -16.01 -13.45 2.92
C SER A 20 -15.90 -11.93 2.95
N PRO A 21 -16.21 -11.24 4.07
CA PRO A 21 -15.84 -9.85 4.19
C PRO A 21 -14.33 -9.80 3.96
N ALA A 22 -13.91 -9.13 2.90
CA ALA A 22 -12.51 -8.79 2.70
C ALA A 22 -12.07 -8.20 4.03
N ALA A 23 -11.23 -8.94 4.76
CA ALA A 23 -10.57 -8.41 5.93
C ALA A 23 -10.00 -7.07 5.45
N GLN A 24 -10.55 -5.97 5.94
CA GLN A 24 -9.94 -4.67 5.78
C GLN A 24 -8.65 -4.80 6.56
N GLU A 25 -7.63 -5.32 5.87
CA GLU A 25 -6.25 -5.13 6.23
C GLU A 25 -6.12 -3.62 6.26
N SER A 26 -6.25 -3.06 7.45
CA SER A 26 -5.72 -1.75 7.78
C SER A 26 -4.26 -1.85 7.39
N ARG A 27 -3.99 -1.56 6.12
CA ARG A 27 -2.68 -1.65 5.51
C ARG A 27 -1.94 -0.50 6.15
N PHE A 28 -1.35 -0.76 7.31
CA PHE A 28 -0.60 0.22 8.08
C PHE A 28 0.48 0.73 7.15
N VAL A 29 0.25 1.90 6.58
CA VAL A 29 1.19 2.52 5.67
C VAL A 29 2.33 3.02 6.53
N LEU A 30 3.46 2.35 6.45
CA LEU A 30 4.64 2.71 7.22
C LEU A 30 5.20 4.01 6.67
N VAL A 31 5.25 5.01 7.53
CA VAL A 31 5.84 6.33 7.25
C VAL A 31 7.17 6.44 7.97
N GLY A 32 8.04 7.30 7.47
CA GLY A 32 9.40 7.46 7.96
C GLY A 32 10.09 8.69 7.41
N ALA A 33 11.40 8.75 7.63
CA ALA A 33 12.24 9.85 7.20
C ALA A 33 12.79 9.59 5.80
N CYS A 34 12.59 10.55 4.90
CA CYS A 34 13.19 10.58 3.57
C CYS A 34 14.39 11.51 3.57
N TYR A 35 15.51 11.03 3.06
CA TYR A 35 16.74 11.79 2.88
C TYR A 35 17.09 11.85 1.40
N CYS A 36 17.25 13.07 0.89
CA CYS A 36 17.66 13.37 -0.47
C CYS A 36 18.95 14.17 -0.41
N GLN A 37 20.00 13.70 -1.08
CA GLN A 37 21.21 14.48 -1.29
C GLN A 37 21.23 15.03 -2.71
N ALA A 38 21.42 16.34 -2.86
CA ALA A 38 21.59 17.01 -4.15
C ALA A 38 22.67 18.08 -4.03
N ALA A 39 23.61 18.14 -4.97
CA ALA A 39 24.66 19.17 -5.01
C ALA A 39 25.43 19.31 -3.68
N ALA A 40 25.76 18.17 -3.06
CA ALA A 40 26.40 18.05 -1.73
C ALA A 40 25.57 18.50 -0.51
N GLU A 41 24.33 18.97 -0.70
CA GLU A 41 23.41 19.28 0.40
C GLU A 41 22.51 18.08 0.73
N LEU A 42 22.43 17.70 2.01
CA LEU A 42 21.51 16.66 2.49
C LEU A 42 20.23 17.32 3.01
N ARG A 43 19.12 17.06 2.34
CA ARG A 43 17.77 17.52 2.69
C ARG A 43 16.95 16.35 3.24
N CYS A 44 16.11 16.62 4.22
CA CYS A 44 15.33 15.59 4.89
C CYS A 44 13.87 16.02 5.06
N ALA A 45 12.93 15.08 4.94
CA ALA A 45 11.54 15.25 5.37
C ALA A 45 11.00 14.01 6.06
N GLY A 46 10.15 14.22 7.06
CA GLY A 46 9.48 13.15 7.81
C GLY A 46 8.13 12.78 7.20
N ASP A 47 7.50 11.78 7.82
CA ASP A 47 6.11 11.38 7.56
C ASP A 47 5.81 11.00 6.10
N LEU A 48 6.81 10.51 5.39
CA LEU A 48 6.68 9.99 4.03
C LEU A 48 6.75 8.47 4.03
N THR A 49 5.97 7.85 3.16
CA THR A 49 6.21 6.45 2.76
C THR A 49 7.49 6.33 1.95
N GLU A 50 8.03 5.12 1.83
CA GLU A 50 9.18 4.87 0.95
C GLU A 50 8.87 5.27 -0.51
N ARG A 51 7.64 5.01 -0.97
CA ARG A 51 7.22 5.35 -2.34
C ARG A 51 7.19 6.87 -2.56
N GLU A 52 6.63 7.63 -1.62
CA GLU A 52 6.60 9.09 -1.72
C GLU A 52 8.02 9.67 -1.63
N CYS A 53 8.88 9.07 -0.79
CA CYS A 53 10.29 9.45 -0.73
C CYS A 53 10.97 9.27 -2.09
N ARG A 54 10.80 8.12 -2.74
CA ARG A 54 11.34 7.85 -4.07
C ARG A 54 10.82 8.85 -5.11
N GLN A 55 9.50 9.01 -5.21
CA GLN A 55 8.88 9.93 -6.17
C GLN A 55 9.39 11.37 -6.00
N ARG A 56 9.51 11.82 -4.75
CA ARG A 56 10.05 13.14 -4.43
C ARG A 56 11.52 13.25 -4.83
N CYS A 57 12.33 12.26 -4.50
CA CYS A 57 13.77 12.30 -4.81
C CYS A 57 14.04 12.25 -6.31
N ASP A 58 13.22 11.51 -7.06
CA ASP A 58 13.26 11.49 -8.52
C ASP A 58 12.88 12.86 -9.11
N HIS A 59 11.84 13.51 -8.56
CA HIS A 59 11.43 14.85 -8.98
C HIS A 59 12.47 15.93 -8.66
N GLU A 60 13.12 15.84 -7.50
CA GLU A 60 14.15 16.77 -7.04
C GLU A 60 15.55 16.47 -7.61
N LEU A 61 15.69 15.44 -8.45
CA LEU A 61 16.94 15.02 -9.10
C LEU A 61 18.08 14.80 -8.10
N CYS A 62 17.79 14.09 -7.00
CA CYS A 62 18.78 13.79 -5.97
C CYS A 62 19.90 12.89 -6.52
N ASP A 63 21.15 13.20 -6.18
CA ASP A 63 22.33 12.36 -6.45
C ASP A 63 22.22 11.01 -5.71
N ARG A 64 21.72 11.05 -4.47
CA ARG A 64 21.50 9.88 -3.61
C ARG A 64 20.26 10.10 -2.75
N TRP A 65 19.59 9.01 -2.39
CA TRP A 65 18.49 9.07 -1.44
C TRP A 65 18.40 7.81 -0.58
N PHE A 66 17.79 7.94 0.59
CA PHE A 66 17.46 6.82 1.47
C PHE A 66 16.22 7.10 2.30
N TRP A 67 15.52 6.04 2.72
CA TRP A 67 14.33 6.11 3.55
C TRP A 67 14.51 5.28 4.81
N LEU A 68 14.10 5.83 5.95
CA LEU A 68 14.18 5.19 7.26
C LEU A 68 12.77 5.04 7.86
N GLU A 69 12.28 3.80 7.87
CA GLU A 69 10.98 3.44 8.43
C GLU A 69 10.80 3.90 9.88
N ARG A 70 9.66 4.51 10.20
CA ARG A 70 9.25 4.91 11.56
C ARG A 70 10.29 5.75 12.30
N ARG A 71 11.14 6.46 11.54
CA ARG A 71 12.09 7.44 12.07
C ARG A 71 11.60 8.85 11.74
N PRO A 72 11.71 9.80 12.68
CA PRO A 72 11.53 11.20 12.35
C PRO A 72 12.69 11.65 11.46
N CYS A 73 12.45 12.70 10.69
CA CYS A 73 13.52 13.40 10.01
C CYS A 73 14.51 13.95 11.03
N TRP A 74 15.77 13.52 10.93
CA TRP A 74 16.83 13.97 11.81
C TRP A 74 18.01 14.43 10.98
N ASN A 75 18.26 15.74 10.99
CA ASN A 75 19.49 16.30 10.48
C ASN A 75 20.54 16.10 11.56
N TRP A 76 21.46 15.16 11.35
CA TRP A 76 22.67 15.03 12.16
C TRP A 76 23.51 16.29 11.94
N GLY A 77 23.16 17.38 12.62
CA GLY A 77 24.04 18.55 12.71
C GLY A 77 25.36 18.09 13.33
N TYR A 78 26.46 18.39 12.64
CA TYR A 78 27.85 18.39 13.14
C TYR A 78 27.99 18.15 14.65
N GLY A 79 28.40 16.93 15.03
CA GLY A 79 28.73 16.58 16.40
C GLY A 79 30.06 15.86 16.45
N GLY A 80 31.16 16.62 16.43
CA GLY A 80 32.54 16.14 16.53
C GLY A 80 33.48 16.86 15.58
#